data_AF-A0A7C8YZZ7-F1
#
_entry.id   AF-A0A7C8YZZ7-F1
#
_cell.length_a   1.000
_cell.length_b   1.000
_cell.length_c   1.000
_cell.angle_alpha   90.00
_cell.angle_beta   90.00
_cell.angle_gamma   90.00
#
_symmetry.space_group_name_H-M   'P 1'
#
loop_
_entity.id
_entity.type
_entity.pdbx_description
1 polymer ?
#
loop_
_entity_poly.entity_id
_entity_poly.type
_entity_poly.pdbx_seq_one_letter_code
_entity_poly.pdbx_strand_id
1 'polypeptide(L)'
;SCNYELNTPWGNEVGLKYGCPVEDVLTGLAVQCRGWKSIYLNPNRSGFLGLAATTLADTLVQHKRWSEGDLQIMINNNPLWYGRNKISLALQLGYCNYCCWALNSMATLSYCTLPSLYMLKGIPLFPKVSSMWFLPFGYIIIAKYTYSLLEFLCSGGTILE
;
A
#
# COMPACT_ATOMS: atom_id res chain seq x y z
N SER A 1 11.16 10.80 34.70
CA SER A 1 11.06 9.63 35.60
C SER A 1 10.68 8.43 34.76
N CYS A 2 11.35 7.28 34.91
CA CYS A 2 11.08 6.06 34.13
C CYS A 2 9.69 5.46 34.36
N ASN A 3 9.03 5.80 35.47
CA ASN A 3 7.72 5.30 35.85
C ASN A 3 6.55 6.22 35.45
N TYR A 4 6.82 7.30 34.71
CA TYR A 4 5.80 8.30 34.39
C TYR A 4 4.64 7.73 33.58
N GLU A 5 4.92 6.81 32.66
CA GLU A 5 3.91 6.24 31.76
C GLU A 5 3.15 5.05 32.38
N LEU A 6 3.62 4.52 33.52
CA LEU A 6 2.98 3.38 34.19
C LEU A 6 1.55 3.74 34.61
N ASN A 7 0.59 2.91 34.19
CA ASN A 7 -0.84 3.09 34.44
C ASN A 7 -1.43 4.40 33.89
N THR A 8 -0.79 4.99 32.88
CA THR A 8 -1.30 6.18 32.18
C THR A 8 -1.81 5.81 30.78
N PRO A 9 -2.65 6.65 30.14
CA PRO A 9 -3.11 6.42 28.78
C PRO A 9 -2.06 6.72 27.69
N TRP A 10 -0.82 7.08 28.07
CA TRP A 10 0.28 7.31 27.14
C TRP A 10 0.56 6.05 26.31
N GLY A 11 0.80 6.22 25.01
CA GLY A 11 1.05 5.11 24.10
C GLY A 11 -0.20 4.38 23.61
N ASN A 12 -1.23 4.30 24.46
CA ASN A 12 -2.47 3.60 24.16
C ASN A 12 -3.50 4.53 23.52
N GLU A 13 -3.75 5.67 24.16
CA GLU A 13 -4.72 6.67 23.69
C GLU A 13 -4.06 8.00 23.35
N VAL A 14 -3.05 8.41 24.13
CA VAL A 14 -2.40 9.72 24.04
C VAL A 14 -0.99 9.57 23.49
N GLY A 15 -0.59 10.52 22.64
CA GLY A 15 0.73 10.52 22.02
C GLY A 15 0.87 9.53 20.85
N LEU A 16 2.12 9.12 20.62
CA LEU A 16 2.48 8.11 19.63
C LEU A 16 1.91 6.75 20.02
N LYS A 17 1.31 6.01 19.09
CA LYS A 17 0.74 4.69 19.37
C LYS A 17 1.82 3.63 19.55
N TYR A 18 1.71 2.81 20.59
CA TYR A 18 2.68 1.74 20.85
C TYR A 18 2.27 0.41 20.21
N GLY A 19 3.23 -0.50 20.08
CA GLY A 19 2.99 -1.90 19.71
C GLY A 19 2.91 -2.19 18.22
N CYS A 20 3.34 -1.25 17.36
CA CYS A 20 3.41 -1.45 15.91
C CYS A 20 4.72 -0.88 15.34
N PRO A 21 5.45 -1.60 14.46
CA PRO A 21 6.66 -1.09 13.80
C PRO A 21 6.45 0.08 12.83
N VAL A 22 5.19 0.34 12.45
CA VAL A 22 4.74 1.51 11.67
C VAL A 22 3.77 2.34 12.52
N GLU A 23 4.25 2.73 13.70
CA GLU A 23 3.48 3.51 14.65
C GLU A 23 3.06 4.88 14.10
N ASP A 24 3.79 5.41 13.14
CA ASP A 24 3.48 6.62 12.39
C ASP A 24 2.14 6.51 11.64
N VAL A 25 1.93 5.40 10.92
CA VAL A 25 0.68 5.11 10.20
C VAL A 25 -0.47 4.90 11.19
N LEU A 26 -0.26 4.08 12.23
CA LEU A 26 -1.29 3.79 13.23
C LEU A 26 -1.72 5.06 14.00
N THR A 27 -0.75 5.90 14.36
CA THR A 27 -1.00 7.17 15.03
C THR A 27 -1.76 8.12 14.11
N GLY A 28 -1.37 8.24 12.84
CA GLY A 28 -2.06 9.04 11.83
C GLY A 28 -3.53 8.61 11.67
N LEU A 29 -3.79 7.31 11.55
CA LEU A 29 -5.14 6.75 11.49
C LEU A 29 -5.95 7.11 12.75
N ALA A 30 -5.38 6.93 13.94
CA ALA A 30 -6.04 7.24 15.20
C ALA A 30 -6.38 8.73 15.34
N VAL A 31 -5.48 9.63 14.92
CA VAL A 31 -5.68 11.07 14.92
C VAL A 31 -6.79 11.46 13.94
N GLN A 32 -6.78 10.94 12.72
CA GLN A 32 -7.84 11.23 11.74
C GLN A 32 -9.21 10.67 12.17
N CYS A 33 -9.25 9.50 12.82
CA CYS A 33 -10.47 8.95 13.41
C CYS A 33 -11.05 9.81 14.54
N ARG A 34 -10.29 10.78 15.08
CA ARG A 34 -10.79 11.79 16.03
C ARG A 34 -11.29 13.06 15.34
N GLY A 35 -11.38 13.08 14.01
CA GLY A 35 -11.90 14.20 13.23
C GLY A 35 -10.85 15.20 12.74
N TRP A 36 -9.57 14.96 13.04
CA TRP A 36 -8.48 15.80 12.53
C TRP A 36 -8.30 15.62 11.02
N LYS A 37 -7.92 16.69 10.33
CA LYS A 37 -7.66 16.71 8.89
C LYS A 37 -6.18 17.02 8.64
N SER A 38 -5.54 16.22 7.79
CA SER A 38 -4.19 16.50 7.31
C SER A 38 -4.23 17.33 6.02
N ILE A 39 -3.15 18.05 5.75
CA ILE A 39 -2.93 18.80 4.51
C ILE A 39 -1.60 18.33 3.94
N TYR A 40 -1.60 18.01 2.64
CA TYR A 40 -0.38 17.73 1.89
C TYR A 40 0.03 18.98 1.10
N LEU A 41 1.28 19.38 1.23
CA LEU A 41 1.85 20.53 0.53
C LEU A 41 3.14 20.09 -0.17
N ASN A 42 3.19 20.28 -1.49
CA ASN A 42 4.37 19.98 -2.31
C ASN A 42 4.96 21.27 -2.90
N PRO A 43 5.87 21.96 -2.19
CA PRO A 43 6.52 23.17 -2.70
C PRO A 43 7.52 22.86 -3.82
N ASN A 44 7.73 23.80 -4.75
CA ASN A 44 8.71 23.65 -5.85
C ASN A 44 10.14 23.34 -5.37
N ARG A 45 10.53 23.89 -4.21
CA ARG A 45 11.78 23.55 -3.54
C ARG A 45 11.48 22.55 -2.44
N SER A 46 12.15 21.41 -2.44
CA SER A 46 12.03 20.38 -1.40
C SER A 46 12.22 20.99 -0.01
N GLY A 47 11.18 20.94 0.83
CA GLY A 47 11.22 21.48 2.19
C GLY A 47 12.06 20.62 3.16
N PHE A 48 12.21 19.34 2.84
CA PHE A 48 13.00 18.38 3.60
C PHE A 48 13.89 17.58 2.64
N LEU A 49 15.12 17.31 3.06
CA LEU A 49 16.07 16.46 2.36
C LEU A 49 16.48 15.33 3.31
N GLY A 50 16.38 14.09 2.83
CA GLY A 50 16.70 12.90 3.59
C GLY A 50 17.71 12.01 2.85
N LEU A 51 18.17 10.97 3.53
CA LEU A 51 19.01 9.93 2.94
C LEU A 51 18.16 8.71 2.63
N ALA A 52 18.31 8.18 1.42
CA ALA A 52 17.76 6.88 1.04
C ALA A 52 18.75 5.77 1.37
N ALA A 53 18.24 4.55 1.58
CA ALA A 53 19.07 3.37 1.67
C ALA A 53 19.93 3.22 0.39
N THR A 54 21.24 3.02 0.57
CA THR A 54 22.20 2.90 -0.54
C THR A 54 22.50 1.46 -0.91
N THR A 55 22.07 0.49 -0.08
CA THR A 55 22.27 -0.94 -0.31
C THR A 55 20.93 -1.67 -0.43
N LEU A 56 20.92 -2.77 -1.20
CA LEU A 56 19.75 -3.63 -1.30
C LEU A 56 19.37 -4.24 0.06
N ALA A 57 20.35 -4.61 0.88
CA ALA A 57 20.12 -5.22 2.18
C ALA A 57 19.34 -4.27 3.11
N ASP A 58 19.76 -3.00 3.17
CA ASP A 58 19.08 -2.00 4.00
C ASP A 58 17.65 -1.75 3.52
N THR A 59 17.45 -1.63 2.20
CA THR A 59 16.12 -1.48 1.60
C THR A 59 15.23 -2.67 1.93
N LEU A 60 15.74 -3.91 1.87
CA LEU A 60 14.94 -5.11 2.20
C LEU A 60 14.55 -5.15 3.68
N VAL A 61 15.45 -4.78 4.59
CA VAL A 61 15.14 -4.69 6.03
C VAL A 61 14.06 -3.64 6.28
N GLN A 62 14.15 -2.48 5.62
CA GLN A 62 13.16 -1.41 5.72
C GLN A 62 11.79 -1.86 5.19
N HIS A 63 11.75 -2.44 3.99
CA HIS A 63 10.52 -2.96 3.39
C HIS A 63 9.88 -4.07 4.23
N LYS A 64 10.68 -4.94 4.84
CA LYS A 64 10.19 -5.96 5.76
C LYS A 64 9.49 -5.33 6.96
N ARG A 65 10.11 -4.35 7.61
CA ARG A 65 9.53 -3.65 8.78
C ARG A 65 8.20 -3.01 8.44
N TRP A 66 8.13 -2.33 7.30
CA TRP A 66 6.89 -1.72 6.80
C TRP A 66 5.80 -2.77 6.56
N SER A 67 6.12 -3.81 5.79
CA SER A 67 5.18 -4.89 5.48
C SER A 67 4.64 -5.58 6.73
N GLU A 68 5.49 -5.82 7.72
CA GLU A 68 5.09 -6.43 8.99
C GLU A 68 4.17 -5.50 9.79
N GLY A 69 4.53 -4.23 9.94
CA GLY A 69 3.71 -3.25 10.65
C GLY A 69 2.36 -3.01 9.99
N ASP A 70 2.34 -2.86 8.67
CA ASP A 70 1.12 -2.68 7.87
C ASP A 70 0.16 -3.87 8.03
N LEU A 71 0.70 -5.10 8.01
CA LEU A 71 -0.08 -6.31 8.25
C LEU A 71 -0.61 -6.38 9.69
N GLN A 72 0.20 -5.98 10.68
CA GLN A 72 -0.25 -5.89 12.07
C GLN A 72 -1.41 -4.90 12.23
N ILE A 73 -1.37 -3.73 11.55
CA ILE A 73 -2.49 -2.78 11.54
C ILE A 73 -3.71 -3.44 10.89
N MET A 74 -3.56 -4.14 9.77
CA MET A 74 -4.67 -4.81 9.10
C MET A 74 -5.39 -5.81 10.00
N ILE A 75 -4.64 -6.56 10.81
CA ILE A 75 -5.17 -7.61 11.70
C ILE A 75 -5.74 -7.01 13.00
N ASN A 76 -4.98 -6.14 13.67
CA ASN A 76 -5.34 -5.64 15.01
C ASN A 76 -6.23 -4.39 14.96
N ASN A 77 -6.04 -3.53 13.97
CA ASN A 77 -6.64 -2.20 13.87
C ASN A 77 -7.17 -1.93 12.46
N ASN A 78 -7.83 -2.92 11.85
CA ASN A 78 -8.35 -2.85 10.48
C ASN A 78 -8.97 -1.48 10.16
N PRO A 79 -8.44 -0.70 9.19
CA PRO A 79 -8.93 0.65 8.90
C PRO A 79 -10.43 0.74 8.57
N LEU A 80 -11.01 -0.29 7.95
CA LEU A 80 -12.45 -0.34 7.63
C LEU A 80 -13.32 -0.43 8.89
N TRP A 81 -12.84 -1.17 9.89
CA TRP A 81 -13.58 -1.33 11.16
C TRP A 81 -13.27 -0.18 12.11
N TYR A 82 -11.99 0.13 12.29
CA TYR A 82 -11.50 1.14 13.21
C TYR A 82 -11.98 2.54 12.85
N GLY A 83 -11.99 2.86 11.54
CA GLY A 83 -12.42 4.13 10.98
C GLY A 83 -13.91 4.23 10.61
N ARG A 84 -14.68 3.17 10.83
CA ARG A 84 -16.11 3.11 10.48
C ARG A 84 -16.87 4.27 11.11
N ASN A 85 -17.60 5.03 10.30
CA ASN A 85 -18.35 6.23 10.69
C ASN A 85 -17.50 7.37 11.32
N LYS A 86 -16.17 7.27 11.32
CA LYS A 86 -15.26 8.30 11.85
C LYS A 86 -14.51 9.05 10.75
N ILE A 87 -14.13 8.33 9.70
CA ILE A 87 -13.45 8.86 8.51
C ILE A 87 -14.20 8.43 7.24
N SER A 88 -13.98 9.14 6.13
CA SER A 88 -14.61 8.83 4.85
C SER A 88 -14.22 7.44 4.35
N LEU A 89 -15.12 6.78 3.62
CA LEU A 89 -14.85 5.46 3.05
C LEU A 89 -13.62 5.48 2.12
N ALA A 90 -13.45 6.55 1.34
CA ALA A 90 -12.28 6.73 0.47
C ALA A 90 -10.97 6.72 1.27
N LEU A 91 -10.94 7.39 2.43
CA LEU A 91 -9.76 7.40 3.29
C LEU A 91 -9.52 6.03 3.95
N GLN A 92 -10.57 5.34 4.38
CA GLN A 92 -10.46 3.97 4.90
C GLN A 92 -9.85 3.02 3.86
N LEU A 93 -10.32 3.08 2.62
CA LEU A 93 -9.80 2.29 1.51
C LEU A 93 -8.35 2.67 1.17
N GLY A 94 -8.00 3.96 1.26
CA GLY A 94 -6.62 4.44 1.14
C GLY A 94 -5.68 3.77 2.14
N TYR A 95 -6.04 3.76 3.43
CA TYR A 95 -5.25 3.05 4.44
C TYR A 95 -5.20 1.54 4.17
N CYS A 96 -6.32 0.92 3.77
CA CYS A 96 -6.35 -0.51 3.47
C CYS A 96 -5.43 -0.89 2.31
N ASN A 97 -5.32 -0.05 1.28
CA ASN A 97 -4.43 -0.31 0.16
C ASN A 97 -2.96 -0.45 0.61
N TYR A 98 -2.51 0.42 1.52
CA TYR A 98 -1.17 0.31 2.12
C TYR A 98 -1.08 -0.90 3.06
N CYS A 99 -2.04 -1.09 3.95
CA CYS A 99 -2.05 -2.21 4.91
C CYS A 99 -2.04 -3.59 4.23
N CYS A 100 -2.65 -3.71 3.04
CA CYS A 100 -2.71 -4.95 2.27
C CYS A 100 -1.48 -5.21 1.38
N TRP A 101 -0.47 -4.34 1.41
CA TRP A 101 0.70 -4.47 0.53
C TRP A 101 1.42 -5.81 0.71
N ALA A 102 1.61 -6.27 1.95
CA ALA A 102 2.24 -7.56 2.24
C ALA A 102 1.43 -8.74 1.65
N LEU A 103 0.09 -8.67 1.69
CA LEU A 103 -0.78 -9.73 1.15
C LEU A 103 -0.70 -9.83 -0.38
N ASN A 104 -0.38 -8.73 -1.06
CA ASN A 104 -0.20 -8.73 -2.51
C ASN A 104 0.96 -9.65 -2.95
N SER A 105 1.94 -9.91 -2.08
CA SER A 105 3.05 -10.84 -2.38
C SER A 105 2.58 -12.25 -2.77
N MET A 106 1.47 -12.74 -2.19
CA MET A 106 0.90 -14.05 -2.51
C MET A 106 0.29 -14.07 -3.92
N ALA A 107 -0.38 -12.98 -4.30
CA ALA A 107 -0.91 -12.82 -5.66
C ALA A 107 0.23 -12.72 -6.68
N THR A 108 1.29 -11.96 -6.37
CA THR A 108 2.49 -11.86 -7.20
C THR A 108 3.18 -13.20 -7.37
N LEU A 109 3.37 -13.96 -6.29
CA LEU A 109 3.98 -15.28 -6.36
C LEU A 109 3.18 -16.20 -7.28
N SER A 110 1.86 -16.25 -7.09
CA SER A 110 0.96 -17.04 -7.93
C SER A 110 1.07 -16.63 -9.41
N TYR A 111 1.08 -15.33 -9.68
CA TYR A 111 1.20 -14.79 -11.03
C TYR A 111 2.56 -15.10 -11.68
N CYS A 112 3.65 -15.14 -10.91
CA CYS A 112 4.97 -15.47 -11.43
C CYS A 112 5.18 -16.98 -11.63
N THR A 113 4.58 -17.84 -10.77
CA THR A 113 4.83 -19.29 -10.82
C THR A 113 3.87 -20.04 -11.74
N LEU A 114 2.59 -19.67 -11.76
CA LEU A 114 1.57 -20.42 -12.51
C LEU A 114 1.82 -20.44 -14.02
N PRO A 115 2.15 -19.32 -14.70
CA PRO A 115 2.42 -19.32 -16.12
C PRO A 115 3.58 -20.25 -16.50
N SER A 116 4.67 -20.22 -15.75
CA SER A 116 5.84 -21.08 -16.00
C SER A 116 5.51 -22.57 -15.84
N LEU A 117 4.75 -22.93 -14.80
CA LEU A 117 4.34 -24.32 -14.57
C LEU A 117 3.40 -24.84 -15.67
N TYR A 118 2.44 -24.03 -16.11
CA TYR A 118 1.53 -24.39 -17.19
C TYR A 118 2.23 -24.47 -18.55
N MET A 119 3.20 -23.58 -18.79
CA MET A 119 4.05 -23.63 -19.98
C MET A 119 4.85 -24.93 -20.04
N LEU A 120 5.45 -25.37 -18.93
CA LEU A 120 6.17 -26.65 -18.86
C LEU A 120 5.27 -27.86 -19.11
N LYS A 121 4.00 -27.80 -18.68
CA LYS A 121 3.01 -28.85 -18.92
C LYS A 121 2.35 -28.77 -20.30
N GLY A 122 2.63 -27.74 -21.09
CA GLY A 122 1.98 -27.51 -22.38
C GLY A 122 0.47 -27.21 -22.28
N ILE A 123 -0.01 -26.77 -21.10
CA ILE A 123 -1.42 -26.47 -20.87
C ILE A 123 -1.67 -24.98 -21.17
N PRO A 124 -2.53 -24.63 -22.14
CA PRO A 124 -2.82 -23.23 -22.43
C PRO A 124 -3.63 -22.60 -21.29
N LEU A 125 -3.11 -21.48 -20.73
CA LEU A 125 -3.80 -20.68 -19.70
C LEU A 125 -4.82 -19.70 -20.29
N PHE A 126 -4.56 -19.21 -21.49
CA PHE A 126 -5.35 -18.18 -22.14
C PHE A 126 -6.05 -18.73 -23.39
N PRO A 127 -7.22 -18.18 -23.78
CA PRO A 127 -7.88 -18.55 -25.00
C PRO A 127 -7.01 -18.21 -26.23
N LYS A 128 -7.19 -18.97 -27.30
CA LYS A 128 -6.54 -18.67 -28.59
C LYS A 128 -7.05 -17.32 -29.11
N VAL A 129 -6.19 -16.58 -29.81
CA VAL A 129 -6.53 -15.28 -30.42
C VAL A 129 -7.69 -15.39 -31.42
N SER A 130 -7.84 -16.55 -32.06
CA SER A 130 -8.97 -16.84 -32.97
C SER A 130 -10.31 -17.06 -32.26
N SER A 131 -10.32 -17.23 -30.93
CA SER A 131 -11.53 -17.43 -30.16
C SER A 131 -12.16 -16.10 -29.78
N MET A 132 -13.49 -16.02 -29.82
CA MET A 132 -14.23 -14.85 -29.33
C MET A 132 -13.92 -14.54 -27.85
N TRP A 133 -13.52 -15.56 -27.08
CA TRP A 133 -13.10 -15.42 -25.68
C TRP A 133 -11.79 -14.65 -25.47
N PHE A 134 -11.05 -14.35 -26.53
CA PHE A 134 -9.87 -13.47 -26.44
C PHE A 134 -10.26 -12.00 -26.21
N LEU A 135 -11.44 -11.57 -26.70
CA LEU A 135 -11.85 -10.16 -26.70
C LEU A 135 -11.84 -9.52 -25.28
N PRO A 136 -12.37 -10.15 -24.22
CA PRO A 136 -12.30 -9.58 -22.87
C PRO A 136 -10.86 -9.35 -22.38
N PHE A 137 -9.93 -10.27 -22.67
CA PHE A 137 -8.52 -10.14 -22.28
C PHE A 137 -7.85 -9.00 -23.05
N GLY A 138 -8.05 -8.94 -24.37
CA GLY A 138 -7.53 -7.86 -25.20
C GLY A 138 -8.04 -6.49 -24.73
N TYR A 139 -9.34 -6.39 -24.42
CA TYR A 139 -9.95 -5.17 -23.90
C TYR A 139 -9.31 -4.73 -22.57
N ILE A 140 -9.18 -5.64 -21.60
CA ILE A 140 -8.58 -5.32 -20.28
C ILE A 140 -7.13 -4.85 -20.43
N ILE A 141 -6.36 -5.51 -21.29
CA ILE A 141 -4.95 -5.14 -21.55
C ILE A 141 -4.87 -3.73 -22.12
N ILE A 142 -5.63 -3.45 -23.20
CA ILE A 142 -5.63 -2.13 -23.86
C ILE A 142 -6.12 -1.06 -22.89
N ALA A 143 -7.22 -1.30 -22.18
CA ALA A 143 -7.79 -0.35 -21.22
C ALA A 143 -6.80 -0.02 -20.10
N LYS A 144 -6.14 -1.03 -19.50
CA LYS A 144 -5.14 -0.85 -18.44
C LYS A 144 -3.99 0.05 -18.90
N TYR A 145 -3.37 -0.27 -20.04
CA TYR A 145 -2.21 0.49 -20.53
C TYR A 145 -2.60 1.90 -20.98
N THR A 146 -3.77 2.05 -21.59
CA THR A 146 -4.28 3.37 -21.99
C THR A 146 -4.54 4.25 -20.76
N TYR A 147 -5.22 3.71 -19.75
CA TYR A 147 -5.48 4.43 -18.50
C TYR A 147 -4.19 4.82 -17.78
N SER A 148 -3.26 3.88 -17.63
CA SER A 148 -1.97 4.14 -16.99
C SER A 148 -1.16 5.22 -17.72
N LEU A 149 -1.19 5.23 -19.05
CA LEU A 149 -0.54 6.27 -19.85
C LEU A 149 -1.19 7.65 -19.64
N LEU A 150 -2.52 7.70 -19.66
CA LEU A 150 -3.26 8.95 -19.43
C LEU A 150 -2.99 9.51 -18.03
N GLU A 151 -3.01 8.66 -17.00
CA GLU A 151 -2.70 9.05 -15.62
C GLU A 151 -1.27 9.59 -15.49
N PHE A 152 -0.30 8.91 -16.11
CA PHE A 152 1.09 9.34 -16.10
C PHE A 152 1.28 10.72 -16.76
N LEU A 153 0.66 10.94 -17.92
CA LEU A 153 0.67 12.23 -18.62
C LEU A 153 -0.03 13.33 -17.81
N CYS A 154 -1.20 13.04 -17.20
CA CYS A 154 -1.91 13.99 -16.35
C CYS A 154 -1.11 14.36 -15.09
N SER A 155 -0.25 13.47 -14.62
CA SER A 155 0.64 13.70 -13.48
C SER A 155 1.92 14.47 -13.85
N GLY A 156 2.06 14.91 -15.10
CA GLY A 156 3.23 15.65 -15.58
C GLY A 156 4.43 14.77 -15.97
N GLY A 157 4.21 13.46 -16.12
CA GLY A 157 5.23 12.53 -16.64
C GLY A 157 5.55 12.81 -18.11
N THR A 158 6.82 12.66 -18.48
CA THR A 158 7.27 12.76 -19.88
C THR A 158 7.47 11.37 -20.46
N ILE A 159 6.90 11.11 -21.65
CA ILE A 159 7.11 9.85 -22.40
C ILE A 159 8.52 9.79 -23.01
N LEU A 160 9.16 10.94 -23.13
CA LEU A 160 10.55 11.09 -23.51
C LEU A 160 11.40 11.02 -22.23
N GLU A 161 12.33 10.07 -22.20
CA GLU A 161 13.56 10.21 -21.40
C GLU A 161 14.27 11.52 -21.76
#